data_AF-A0A1A8SPT8-F1
#
_entry.id   AF-A0A1A8SPT8-F1
#
_cell.length_a   1.000
_cell.length_b   1.000
_cell.length_c   1.000
_cell.angle_alpha   90.00
_cell.angle_beta   90.00
_cell.angle_gamma   90.00
#
_symmetry.space_group_name_H-M   'P 1'
#
loop_
_entity.id
_entity.type
_entity.pdbx_description
1 polymer ?
#
loop_
_entity_poly.entity_id
_entity_poly.type
_entity_poly.pdbx_seq_one_letter_code
_entity_poly.pdbx_strand_id
1 'polypeptide(L)'
;IEFAPLNIPMRRRLQTAAVLQWVFSFLALAQCCLAAFVLLALSDWWIVALLYAGWLWLDWDTPTTGGRRSHLVRNWTVWEYFSDYFPLTLIKTVDLDPKK
;
A
#
# COMPACT_ATOMS: atom_id res chain seq x y z
N ILE A 1 -26.04 -13.68 -20.03
CA ILE A 1 -25.17 -12.65 -19.40
C ILE A 1 -26.10 -11.68 -18.71
N GLU A 2 -26.44 -11.99 -17.46
CA GLU A 2 -27.36 -11.19 -16.67
C GLU A 2 -26.54 -10.03 -16.11
N PHE A 3 -26.66 -8.86 -16.73
CA PHE A 3 -26.01 -7.66 -16.22
C PHE A 3 -26.57 -7.37 -14.84
N ALA A 4 -25.68 -7.29 -13.85
CA ALA A 4 -26.04 -7.03 -12.46
C ALA A 4 -26.97 -5.79 -12.39
N PRO A 5 -28.07 -5.86 -11.60
CA PRO A 5 -29.06 -4.80 -11.53
C PRO A 5 -28.40 -3.48 -11.13
N LEU A 6 -28.68 -2.41 -11.89
CA LEU A 6 -28.06 -1.08 -11.79
C LEU A 6 -28.23 -0.38 -10.43
N ASN A 7 -28.99 -0.98 -9.51
CA ASN A 7 -29.41 -0.41 -8.23
C ASN A 7 -28.69 -1.07 -7.04
N ILE A 8 -27.37 -1.18 -7.15
CA ILE A 8 -26.51 -1.74 -6.11
C ILE A 8 -26.22 -0.64 -5.09
N PRO A 9 -26.48 -0.84 -3.79
CA PRO A 9 -26.26 0.19 -2.77
C PRO A 9 -24.85 0.75 -2.84
N MET A 10 -24.71 2.09 -2.73
CA MET A 10 -23.45 2.83 -2.91
C MET A 10 -22.27 2.27 -2.10
N ARG A 11 -22.57 1.64 -0.97
CA ARG A 11 -21.62 0.91 -0.12
C ARG A 11 -20.85 -0.19 -0.87
N ARG A 12 -21.50 -0.98 -1.75
CA ARG A 12 -20.81 -2.02 -2.55
C ARG A 12 -19.90 -1.44 -3.64
N ARG A 13 -20.24 -0.26 -4.17
CA ARG A 13 -19.39 0.45 -5.15
C ARG A 13 -18.13 1.00 -4.49
N LEU A 14 -18.28 1.62 -3.31
CA LEU A 14 -17.16 2.10 -2.50
C LEU A 14 -16.22 0.97 -2.08
N GLN A 15 -16.76 -0.18 -1.69
CA GLN A 15 -15.97 -1.38 -1.37
C GLN A 15 -15.16 -1.88 -2.58
N THR A 16 -15.81 -2.06 -3.74
CA THR A 16 -15.12 -2.50 -4.96
C THR A 16 -14.08 -1.47 -5.42
N ALA A 17 -14.41 -0.18 -5.30
CA ALA A 17 -13.49 0.92 -5.60
C ALA A 17 -12.29 0.96 -4.65
N ALA A 18 -12.48 0.66 -3.36
CA ALA A 18 -11.39 0.58 -2.38
C ALA A 18 -10.43 -0.58 -2.70
N VAL A 19 -10.95 -1.76 -3.06
CA VAL A 19 -10.11 -2.89 -3.50
C VAL A 19 -9.39 -2.56 -4.78
N LEU A 20 -10.10 -1.99 -5.77
CA LEU A 20 -9.51 -1.63 -7.06
C LEU A 20 -8.44 -0.55 -6.87
N GLN A 21 -8.72 0.50 -6.10
CA GLN A 21 -7.76 1.52 -5.72
C GLN A 21 -6.55 0.91 -5.02
N TRP A 22 -6.73 -0.04 -4.09
CA TRP A 22 -5.62 -0.71 -3.41
C TRP A 22 -4.74 -1.49 -4.38
N VAL A 23 -5.34 -2.29 -5.28
CA VAL A 23 -4.62 -3.07 -6.30
C VAL A 23 -3.87 -2.16 -7.25
N PHE A 24 -4.52 -1.12 -7.77
CA PHE A 24 -3.89 -0.14 -8.66
C PHE A 24 -2.81 0.66 -7.93
N SER A 25 -3.01 1.05 -6.67
CA SER A 25 -1.98 1.69 -5.88
C SER A 25 -0.77 0.79 -5.72
N PHE A 26 -0.94 -0.50 -5.40
CA PHE A 26 0.19 -1.42 -5.28
C PHE A 26 0.96 -1.59 -6.59
N LEU A 27 0.24 -1.82 -7.70
CA LEU A 27 0.84 -2.00 -9.04
C LEU A 27 1.50 -0.73 -9.58
N ALA A 28 0.81 0.40 -9.45
CA ALA A 28 1.27 1.67 -10.02
C ALA A 28 2.30 2.36 -9.13
N LEU A 29 2.26 2.23 -7.80
CA LEU A 29 3.15 2.95 -6.90
C LEU A 29 4.61 2.61 -7.19
N ALA A 30 4.94 1.33 -7.40
CA ALA A 30 6.31 0.93 -7.73
C ALA A 30 6.78 1.55 -9.06
N GLN A 31 5.92 1.51 -10.08
CA GLN A 31 6.21 2.08 -11.41
C GLN A 31 6.36 3.61 -11.35
N CYS A 32 5.47 4.29 -10.63
CA CYS A 32 5.52 5.74 -10.41
C CYS A 32 6.75 6.15 -9.62
N CYS A 33 7.13 5.42 -8.57
CA CYS A 33 8.33 5.70 -7.80
C CYS A 33 9.60 5.53 -8.65
N LEU A 34 9.68 4.45 -9.44
CA LEU A 34 10.79 4.22 -10.36
C LEU A 34 10.87 5.34 -11.41
N ALA A 35 9.74 5.68 -12.04
CA ALA A 35 9.69 6.74 -13.04
C ALA A 35 10.09 8.09 -12.44
N ALA A 36 9.59 8.44 -11.27
CA ALA A 36 9.97 9.67 -10.56
C ALA A 36 11.46 9.69 -10.24
N PHE A 37 12.05 8.57 -9.80
CA PHE A 37 13.49 8.47 -9.53
C PHE A 37 14.33 8.63 -10.80
N VAL A 38 13.93 8.00 -11.91
CA VAL A 38 14.62 8.13 -13.21
C VAL A 38 14.52 9.57 -13.74
N LEU A 39 13.35 10.20 -13.65
CA LEU A 39 13.16 11.59 -14.03
C LEU A 39 14.00 12.54 -13.16
N LEU A 40 14.09 12.28 -11.85
CA LEU A 40 14.94 13.05 -10.93
C LEU A 40 16.42 12.88 -11.27
N ALA A 41 16.85 11.66 -11.64
CA ALA A 41 18.22 11.36 -12.02
C ALA A 41 18.63 11.96 -13.38
N LEU A 42 17.69 12.13 -14.31
CA LEU A 42 17.91 12.78 -15.61
C LEU A 42 17.79 14.32 -15.55
N SER A 43 17.23 14.86 -14.46
CA SER A 43 17.10 16.30 -14.23
C SER A 43 18.37 16.89 -13.61
N ASP A 44 18.47 18.22 -13.51
CA ASP A 44 19.57 18.92 -12.84
C ASP A 44 19.70 18.57 -11.34
N TRP A 45 18.69 17.89 -10.77
CA TRP A 45 18.62 17.41 -9.39
C TRP A 45 19.24 16.01 -9.20
N TRP A 46 20.03 15.52 -10.17
CA TRP A 46 20.68 14.20 -10.13
C TRP A 46 21.50 13.95 -8.85
N ILE A 47 22.09 15.01 -8.25
CA ILE A 47 22.81 14.92 -6.98
C ILE A 47 21.88 14.46 -5.84
N VAL A 48 20.64 14.95 -5.82
CA VAL A 48 19.64 14.53 -4.83
C VAL A 48 19.25 13.08 -5.06
N ALA A 49 19.10 12.66 -6.33
CA ALA A 49 18.83 11.26 -6.66
C ALA A 49 19.96 10.33 -6.20
N LEU A 50 21.23 10.71 -6.41
CA LEU A 50 22.39 9.94 -5.92
C LEU A 50 22.48 9.91 -4.40
N LEU A 51 22.23 11.05 -3.74
CA LEU A 51 22.25 11.11 -2.27
C LEU A 51 21.16 10.22 -1.68
N TYR A 52 19.97 10.22 -2.27
CA TYR A 52 18.88 9.33 -1.88
C TYR A 52 19.21 7.85 -2.13
N ALA A 53 19.81 7.53 -3.28
CA ALA A 53 20.25 6.16 -3.58
C ALA A 53 21.35 5.67 -2.61
N GLY A 54 22.29 6.54 -2.24
CA GLY A 54 23.31 6.25 -1.23
C GLY A 54 22.69 6.03 0.16
N TRP A 55 21.71 6.85 0.54
CA TRP A 55 20.94 6.64 1.77
C TRP A 55 20.18 5.31 1.75
N LEU A 56 19.54 4.96 0.62
CA LEU A 56 18.84 3.68 0.45
C LEU A 56 19.79 2.48 0.56
N TRP A 57 21.02 2.62 0.07
CA TRP A 57 22.05 1.58 0.19
C TRP A 57 22.54 1.40 1.64
N LEU A 58 22.68 2.50 2.39
CA LEU A 58 23.00 2.45 3.83
C LEU A 58 21.83 1.90 4.67
N ASP A 59 20.59 2.22 4.30
CA ASP A 59 19.37 1.80 5.00
C ASP A 59 18.84 0.45 4.48
N TRP A 60 19.65 -0.31 3.72
CA TRP A 60 19.23 -1.55 3.05
C TRP A 60 18.75 -2.65 4.00
N ASP A 61 19.20 -2.63 5.26
CA ASP A 61 18.81 -3.60 6.30
C ASP A 61 17.52 -3.21 7.07
N THR A 62 17.04 -1.99 6.89
CA THR A 62 15.81 -1.48 7.54
C THR A 62 14.51 -2.14 7.03
N PRO A 63 14.34 -2.48 5.73
CA PRO A 63 13.18 -3.22 5.24
C PRO A 63 12.98 -4.58 5.92
N THR A 64 14.07 -5.27 6.25
CA THR A 64 14.07 -6.59 6.91
C THR A 64 13.70 -6.55 8.39
N THR A 65 13.79 -5.38 9.03
CA THR A 65 13.51 -5.22 10.48
C THR A 65 12.04 -4.85 10.76
N GLY A 66 11.15 -5.02 9.78
CA GLY A 66 9.70 -4.92 9.97
C GLY A 66 9.09 -3.53 9.75
N GLY A 67 9.87 -2.57 9.22
CA GLY A 67 9.40 -1.25 8.80
C GLY A 67 8.89 -0.36 9.95
N ARG A 68 8.96 0.97 9.76
CA ARG A 68 8.37 1.91 10.71
C ARG A 68 6.84 1.84 10.63
N ARG A 69 6.21 1.30 11.67
CA ARG A 69 4.75 1.18 11.75
C ARG A 69 4.12 2.57 11.80
N SER A 70 3.39 2.95 10.75
CA SER A 70 2.59 4.18 10.74
C SER A 70 1.17 3.91 11.22
N HIS A 71 0.84 4.44 12.40
CA HIS A 71 -0.52 4.35 12.96
C HIS A 71 -1.56 5.08 12.09
N LEU A 72 -1.16 6.18 11.44
CA LEU A 72 -2.04 6.95 10.56
C LEU A 72 -2.49 6.13 9.36
N VAL A 73 -1.54 5.45 8.72
CA VAL A 73 -1.83 4.59 7.56
C VAL A 73 -2.69 3.39 7.98
N ARG A 74 -2.43 2.78 9.15
CA ARG A 74 -3.26 1.65 9.65
C ARG A 74 -4.69 2.04 10.01
N ASN A 75 -4.93 3.27 10.43
CA ASN A 75 -6.26 3.74 10.84
C ASN A 75 -7.08 4.37 9.69
N TRP A 76 -6.65 4.25 8.44
CA TRP A 76 -7.42 4.78 7.31
C TRP A 76 -8.73 4.01 7.08
N THR A 77 -9.82 4.76 6.87
CA THR A 77 -11.16 4.24 6.56
C THR A 77 -11.20 3.36 5.29
N VAL A 78 -10.21 3.50 4.40
CA VAL A 78 -10.05 2.60 3.24
C VAL A 78 -9.91 1.13 3.67
N TRP A 79 -9.24 0.85 4.79
CA TRP A 79 -9.09 -0.50 5.31
C TRP A 79 -10.40 -1.07 5.86
N GLU A 80 -11.27 -0.21 6.38
CA GLU A 80 -12.61 -0.60 6.83
C GLU A 80 -13.45 -1.05 5.63
N TYR A 81 -13.44 -0.29 4.53
CA TYR A 81 -14.10 -0.69 3.29
C TYR A 81 -13.51 -1.95 2.64
N PHE A 82 -12.19 -2.16 2.76
CA PHE A 82 -11.54 -3.37 2.27
C PHE A 82 -11.93 -4.60 3.11
N SER A 83 -11.94 -4.47 4.44
CA SER A 83 -12.36 -5.53 5.37
C SER A 83 -13.85 -5.84 5.30
N ASP A 84 -14.68 -4.88 4.93
CA ASP A 84 -16.11 -5.11 4.72
C ASP A 84 -16.41 -5.84 3.39
N TYR A 85 -15.50 -5.77 2.40
CA TYR A 85 -15.67 -6.41 1.10
C TYR A 85 -15.33 -7.92 1.14
N PHE A 86 -14.18 -8.26 1.73
CA PHE A 86 -13.85 -9.63 2.10
C PHE A 86 -13.92 -9.70 3.62
N PRO A 87 -14.91 -10.39 4.23
CA PRO A 87 -15.05 -10.45 5.68
C PRO A 87 -13.85 -11.17 6.30
N LEU A 88 -12.78 -10.40 6.54
CA LEU A 88 -11.52 -10.83 7.10
C LEU A 88 -11.70 -10.87 8.62
N THR A 89 -11.98 -12.04 9.15
CA THR A 89 -12.00 -12.27 10.59
C THR A 89 -10.62 -12.75 11.03
N LEU A 90 -9.98 -12.00 11.93
CA LEU A 90 -8.72 -12.43 12.52
C LEU A 90 -9.03 -13.44 13.63
N ILE A 91 -8.98 -14.73 13.29
CA ILE A 91 -9.10 -15.81 14.27
C ILE A 91 -7.71 -16.06 14.85
N LYS A 92 -7.55 -15.75 16.15
CA LYS A 92 -6.32 -16.07 16.88
C LYS A 92 -6.27 -17.59 17.11
N THR A 93 -5.43 -18.28 16.37
CA THR A 93 -5.24 -19.73 16.49
C THR A 93 -4.19 -20.10 17.55
N VAL A 94 -3.19 -19.23 17.76
CA VAL A 94 -2.10 -19.46 18.71
C VAL A 94 -1.72 -18.12 19.37
N ASP A 95 -1.32 -18.17 20.63
CA ASP A 95 -0.64 -17.08 21.33
C ASP A 95 0.77 -16.90 20.76
N LEU A 96 0.98 -15.81 20.02
CA LEU A 96 2.31 -15.39 19.58
C LEU A 96 3.04 -14.75 20.77
N ASP A 97 4.25 -15.22 21.06
CA ASP A 97 5.12 -14.63 22.08
C ASP A 97 5.49 -13.19 21.65
N PRO A 98 5.13 -12.15 22.43
CA PRO A 98 5.39 -10.75 22.07
C PRO A 98 6.87 -10.39 21.99
N LYS A 99 7.78 -11.29 22.39
CA LYS A 99 9.24 -11.10 22.37
C LYS A 99 9.93 -11.72 21.16
N LYS A 100 9.19 -12.33 20.23
CA LYS A 100 9.70 -12.96 19.01
C LYS A 100 9.21 -12.25 17.76
#